data_AF-A0A932TPR4-F1
#
_entry.id   AF-A0A932TPR4-F1
#
_cell.length_a   1.000
_cell.length_b   1.000
_cell.length_c   1.000
_cell.angle_alpha   90.00
_cell.angle_beta   90.00
_cell.angle_gamma   90.00
#
_symmetry.space_group_name_H-M   'P 1'
#
loop_
_entity.id
_entity.type
_entity.pdbx_description
1 polymer ?
#
loop_
_entity_poly.entity_id
_entity_poly.type
_entity_poly.pdbx_seq_one_letter_code
_entity_poly.pdbx_strand_id
1 'polypeptide(L)'
;MKCLRSILVALASLGVFTAVWAAESANKVGGGYLVYPNKQGTAIFSHLSHGETGAGFKCADCHPAMAMKKGSFKMADIYAGKACAICHNGQTKAPKSGAAAFAVTTCAGCHMPDKDLVRETKGPGAVAFSHAKHTGLVQGGKTVENAGYSCGSCHPKLFKAKAGEPLGMAADPHTKGGCAECHDGKHTSPSGAVAKPANANCTDCHQAGK
;
A
#
# COMPACT_ATOMS: atom_id res chain seq x y z
N MET A 1 40.79 67.88 -5.42
CA MET A 1 41.92 67.45 -6.29
C MET A 1 41.89 65.92 -6.33
N LYS A 2 41.48 65.33 -7.45
CA LYS A 2 42.29 64.41 -8.29
C LYS A 2 42.84 63.23 -7.48
N CYS A 3 42.39 61.99 -7.64
CA CYS A 3 42.60 61.09 -8.79
C CYS A 3 42.60 59.66 -8.15
N LEU A 4 42.37 58.51 -8.77
CA LEU A 4 41.99 58.05 -10.10
C LEU A 4 42.09 56.50 -10.03
N ARG A 5 41.10 55.79 -10.59
CA ARG A 5 41.14 54.44 -11.21
C ARG A 5 41.83 53.26 -10.51
N SER A 6 41.14 52.11 -10.49
CA SER A 6 41.44 51.01 -11.45
C SER A 6 40.36 49.93 -11.47
N ILE A 7 40.08 49.50 -12.69
CA ILE A 7 39.18 48.44 -13.16
C ILE A 7 39.93 47.11 -13.10
N LEU A 8 39.24 45.98 -12.82
CA LEU A 8 39.29 44.71 -13.61
C LEU A 8 38.59 43.54 -12.88
N VAL A 9 37.55 43.02 -13.56
CA VAL A 9 37.28 41.59 -13.84
C VAL A 9 37.00 40.67 -12.64
N ALA A 10 35.79 40.09 -12.58
CA ALA A 10 35.58 38.70 -13.02
C ALA A 10 34.14 38.19 -12.78
N LEU A 11 33.69 37.37 -13.74
CA LEU A 11 32.74 36.26 -13.60
C LEU A 11 31.24 36.57 -13.54
N ALA A 12 30.69 36.68 -14.76
CA ALA A 12 29.35 36.22 -15.06
C ALA A 12 29.21 34.72 -14.70
N SER A 13 28.62 34.42 -13.55
CA SER A 13 28.05 33.10 -13.28
C SER A 13 26.59 33.13 -13.73
N LEU A 14 26.32 32.61 -14.93
CA LEU A 14 24.99 32.11 -15.29
C LEU A 14 24.63 31.04 -14.27
N GLY A 15 23.94 31.45 -13.20
CA GLY A 15 23.26 30.54 -12.29
C GLY A 15 22.18 29.82 -13.07
N VAL A 16 22.49 28.60 -13.49
CA VAL A 16 21.51 27.59 -13.88
C VAL A 16 20.62 27.39 -12.66
N PHE A 17 19.54 28.17 -12.62
CA PHE A 17 18.50 28.04 -11.61
C PHE A 17 17.91 26.65 -11.75
N THR A 18 18.18 25.86 -10.73
CA THR A 18 17.75 24.49 -10.50
C THR A 18 16.24 24.34 -10.70
N ALA A 19 15.82 23.81 -11.84
CA ALA A 19 14.49 23.24 -12.01
C ALA A 19 14.46 21.82 -11.44
N VAL A 20 14.61 21.70 -10.11
CA VAL A 20 14.24 20.49 -9.36
C VAL A 20 12.99 20.83 -8.57
N TRP A 21 11.88 21.06 -9.28
CA TRP A 21 10.56 21.25 -8.69
C TRP A 21 9.56 20.46 -9.52
N ALA A 22 9.46 19.16 -9.25
CA ALA A 22 8.24 18.35 -9.44
C ALA A 22 8.49 16.89 -9.03
N ALA A 23 8.57 16.61 -7.74
CA ALA A 23 8.37 15.24 -7.23
C ALA A 23 7.46 15.19 -5.98
N GLU A 24 6.81 16.30 -5.61
CA GLU A 24 5.93 16.40 -4.44
C GLU A 24 4.43 16.32 -4.80
N SER A 25 4.08 15.68 -5.93
CA SER A 25 2.70 15.78 -6.48
C SER A 25 1.98 14.45 -6.68
N ALA A 26 2.61 13.31 -6.39
CA ALA A 26 1.95 12.01 -6.60
C ALA A 26 0.93 11.63 -5.51
N ASN A 27 0.89 12.34 -4.37
CA ASN A 27 0.01 12.01 -3.24
C ASN A 27 -1.29 12.83 -3.19
N LYS A 28 -1.58 13.67 -4.19
CA LYS A 28 -2.72 14.61 -4.18
C LYS A 28 -3.98 14.13 -4.91
N VAL A 29 -3.94 13.02 -5.66
CA VAL A 29 -5.12 12.53 -6.36
C VAL A 29 -5.77 11.43 -5.52
N GLY A 30 -6.79 11.81 -4.74
CA GLY A 30 -7.70 10.86 -4.11
C GLY A 30 -7.34 10.39 -2.71
N GLY A 31 -6.76 11.22 -1.83
CA GLY A 31 -6.79 11.02 -0.36
C GLY A 31 -5.94 9.87 0.25
N GLY A 32 -5.38 8.97 -0.56
CA GLY A 32 -4.44 7.94 -0.11
C GLY A 32 -5.04 6.92 0.88
N TYR A 33 -4.17 6.30 1.70
CA TYR A 33 -4.57 5.37 2.75
C TYR A 33 -4.68 6.05 4.11
N LEU A 34 -5.72 5.71 4.87
CA LEU A 34 -5.80 6.01 6.29
C LEU A 34 -5.50 4.75 7.09
N VAL A 35 -4.58 4.85 8.04
CA VAL A 35 -4.06 3.72 8.82
C VAL A 35 -4.42 3.91 10.29
N TYR A 36 -5.06 2.90 10.87
CA TYR A 36 -5.56 2.87 12.25
C TYR A 36 -4.94 1.69 13.02
N PRO A 37 -3.77 1.88 13.65
CA PRO A 37 -3.14 0.86 14.47
C PRO A 37 -4.02 0.49 15.67
N ASN A 38 -4.14 -0.80 15.97
CA ASN A 38 -4.77 -1.31 17.19
C ASN A 38 -4.17 -2.67 17.57
N LYS A 39 -4.53 -3.18 18.76
CA LYS A 39 -3.98 -4.42 19.32
C LYS A 39 -4.40 -5.68 18.55
N GLN A 40 -5.45 -5.62 17.74
CA GLN A 40 -6.04 -6.73 17.00
C GLN A 40 -5.60 -6.76 15.52
N GLY A 41 -4.66 -5.89 15.12
CA GLY A 41 -4.20 -5.75 13.74
C GLY A 41 -4.55 -4.39 13.16
N THR A 42 -3.71 -3.85 12.29
CA THR A 42 -3.86 -2.49 11.77
C THR A 42 -5.04 -2.42 10.81
N ALA A 43 -6.02 -1.56 11.10
CA ALA A 43 -7.13 -1.32 10.19
C ALA A 43 -6.73 -0.29 9.12
N ILE A 44 -7.03 -0.56 7.85
CA ILE A 44 -6.64 0.28 6.72
C ILE A 44 -7.89 0.68 5.92
N PHE A 45 -7.99 1.97 5.60
CA PHE A 45 -8.97 2.51 4.67
C PHE A 45 -8.25 3.02 3.42
N SER A 46 -8.79 2.72 2.24
CA SER A 46 -8.27 3.19 0.95
C SER A 46 -9.30 4.06 0.26
N HIS A 47 -8.95 5.32 0.01
CA HIS A 47 -9.79 6.19 -0.82
C HIS A 47 -9.88 5.68 -2.25
N LEU A 48 -8.84 5.05 -2.82
CA LEU A 48 -8.89 4.49 -4.17
C LEU A 48 -9.96 3.38 -4.28
N SER A 49 -10.03 2.51 -3.27
CA SER A 49 -11.01 1.41 -3.25
C SER A 49 -12.45 1.90 -3.07
N HIS A 50 -12.67 3.01 -2.39
CA HIS A 50 -14.00 3.58 -2.19
C HIS A 50 -14.38 4.60 -3.28
N GLY A 51 -13.41 5.32 -3.82
CA GLY A 51 -13.61 6.42 -4.76
C GLY A 51 -14.05 5.96 -6.15
N GLU A 52 -14.08 6.91 -7.08
CA GLU A 52 -14.64 6.76 -8.43
C GLU A 52 -14.05 5.59 -9.23
N THR A 53 -12.75 5.31 -9.06
CA THR A 53 -12.08 4.22 -9.77
C THR A 53 -12.38 2.85 -9.17
N GLY A 54 -12.56 2.78 -7.85
CA GLY A 54 -12.92 1.57 -7.10
C GLY A 54 -14.44 1.36 -7.04
N ALA A 55 -15.04 1.59 -5.87
CA ALA A 55 -16.47 1.36 -5.63
C ALA A 55 -17.39 2.37 -6.36
N GLY A 56 -16.86 3.50 -6.82
CA GLY A 56 -17.61 4.50 -7.58
C GLY A 56 -18.17 5.65 -6.76
N PHE A 57 -17.78 5.81 -5.50
CA PHE A 57 -18.23 6.95 -4.69
C PHE A 57 -17.48 8.22 -5.06
N LYS A 58 -18.20 9.34 -5.04
CA LYS A 58 -17.68 10.69 -5.21
C LYS A 58 -17.26 11.27 -3.87
N CYS A 59 -16.41 12.30 -3.89
CA CYS A 59 -15.93 12.96 -2.68
C CYS A 59 -17.08 13.43 -1.76
N ALA A 60 -18.14 13.96 -2.35
CA ALA A 60 -19.30 14.50 -1.64
C ALA A 60 -20.20 13.41 -1.01
N ASP A 61 -20.09 12.15 -1.45
CA ASP A 61 -20.85 11.04 -0.87
C ASP A 61 -20.37 10.72 0.55
N CYS A 62 -19.13 11.12 0.88
CA CYS A 62 -18.52 10.92 2.19
C CYS A 62 -18.24 12.24 2.90
N HIS A 63 -17.80 13.30 2.21
CA HIS A 63 -17.38 14.54 2.85
C HIS A 63 -18.50 15.60 2.87
N PRO A 64 -18.67 16.33 3.99
CA PRO A 64 -17.83 16.33 5.19
C PRO A 64 -18.26 15.32 6.27
N ALA A 65 -19.42 14.67 6.11
CA ALA A 65 -20.06 13.87 7.16
C ALA A 65 -19.20 12.71 7.69
N MET A 66 -18.41 12.11 6.81
CA MET A 66 -17.45 11.03 7.06
C MET A 66 -16.01 11.48 6.79
N ALA A 67 -15.71 12.77 6.92
CA ALA A 67 -14.34 13.28 6.95
C ALA A 67 -13.65 12.85 8.26
N MET A 68 -13.36 11.56 8.34
CA MET A 68 -12.90 10.86 9.52
C MET A 68 -11.51 11.38 9.89
N LYS A 69 -11.41 12.14 10.99
CA LYS A 69 -10.10 12.49 11.55
C LYS A 69 -9.40 11.23 12.05
N LYS A 70 -8.08 11.23 11.96
CA LYS A 70 -7.23 10.16 12.48
C LYS A 70 -7.50 9.96 13.98
N GLY A 71 -8.07 8.81 14.36
CA GLY A 71 -8.15 8.36 15.76
C GLY A 71 -9.52 8.36 16.48
N SER A 72 -10.66 8.51 15.80
CA SER A 72 -11.93 8.84 16.48
C SER A 72 -13.07 7.81 16.44
N PHE A 73 -12.80 6.49 16.42
CA PHE A 73 -13.87 5.50 16.57
C PHE A 73 -13.42 4.19 17.21
N LYS A 74 -14.28 3.67 18.09
CA LYS A 74 -14.13 2.36 18.73
C LYS A 74 -14.93 1.33 17.94
N MET A 75 -14.53 0.07 17.98
CA MET A 75 -15.32 -1.01 17.38
C MET A 75 -16.76 -1.06 17.93
N ALA A 76 -16.99 -0.62 19.17
CA ALA A 76 -18.34 -0.48 19.73
C ALA A 76 -19.22 0.48 18.91
N ASP A 77 -18.71 1.63 18.46
CA ASP A 77 -19.45 2.57 17.62
C ASP A 77 -19.71 1.99 16.22
N ILE A 78 -18.73 1.27 15.69
CA ILE A 78 -18.85 0.58 14.40
C ILE A 78 -19.93 -0.50 14.48
N TYR A 79 -19.94 -1.34 15.52
CA TYR A 79 -21.01 -2.32 15.72
C TYR A 79 -22.38 -1.68 15.98
N ALA A 80 -22.42 -0.44 16.48
CA ALA A 80 -23.63 0.35 16.61
C ALA A 80 -24.09 1.05 15.31
N GLY A 81 -23.49 0.71 14.15
CA GLY A 81 -23.92 1.22 12.84
C GLY A 81 -23.31 2.58 12.45
N LYS A 82 -22.31 3.08 13.19
CA LYS A 82 -21.65 4.35 12.89
C LYS A 82 -20.39 4.15 12.04
N ALA A 83 -19.86 5.27 11.54
CA ALA A 83 -18.60 5.31 10.81
C ALA A 83 -18.60 4.32 9.63
N CYS A 84 -17.68 3.34 9.62
CA CYS A 84 -17.56 2.35 8.54
C CYS A 84 -18.84 1.54 8.33
N ALA A 85 -19.59 1.27 9.41
CA ALA A 85 -20.79 0.43 9.36
C ALA A 85 -22.00 1.08 8.68
N ILE A 86 -21.94 2.39 8.39
CA ILE A 86 -22.97 3.08 7.59
C ILE A 86 -23.10 2.40 6.23
N CYS A 87 -21.97 1.97 5.65
CA CYS A 87 -21.92 1.25 4.37
C CYS A 87 -21.56 -0.23 4.55
N HIS A 88 -20.66 -0.58 5.47
CA HIS A 88 -20.27 -1.97 5.75
C HIS A 88 -21.29 -2.72 6.61
N ASN A 89 -22.57 -2.65 6.23
CA ASN A 89 -23.71 -3.30 6.90
C ASN A 89 -24.15 -4.60 6.20
N GLY A 90 -23.47 -5.02 5.14
CA GLY A 90 -23.87 -6.18 4.33
C GLY A 90 -24.94 -5.89 3.28
N GLN A 91 -25.41 -4.64 3.16
CA GLN A 91 -26.56 -4.26 2.33
C GLN A 91 -26.23 -3.12 1.37
N THR A 92 -25.46 -2.12 1.79
CA THR A 92 -25.13 -0.94 0.95
C THR A 92 -24.32 -1.36 -0.27
N LYS A 93 -24.83 -1.03 -1.46
CA LYS A 93 -24.22 -1.42 -2.74
C LYS A 93 -23.22 -0.37 -3.23
N ALA A 94 -22.09 -0.82 -3.76
CA ALA A 94 -21.13 0.03 -4.43
C ALA A 94 -21.73 0.59 -5.74
N PRO A 95 -21.68 1.91 -5.98
CA PRO A 95 -22.25 2.54 -7.18
C PRO A 95 -21.80 1.92 -8.51
N LYS A 96 -20.52 1.51 -8.60
CA LYS A 96 -19.93 1.02 -9.84
C LYS A 96 -20.22 -0.45 -10.12
N SER A 97 -20.15 -1.30 -9.10
CA SER A 97 -20.27 -2.76 -9.28
C SER A 97 -21.65 -3.31 -8.89
N GLY A 98 -22.46 -2.56 -8.15
CA GLY A 98 -23.72 -3.04 -7.57
C GLY A 98 -23.55 -4.09 -6.47
N ALA A 99 -22.31 -4.45 -6.12
CA ALA A 99 -22.01 -5.42 -5.07
C ALA A 99 -22.24 -4.80 -3.69
N ALA A 100 -22.86 -5.56 -2.78
CA ALA A 100 -23.00 -5.14 -1.39
C ALA A 100 -21.62 -5.10 -0.71
N ALA A 101 -21.36 -4.04 0.05
CA ALA A 101 -20.19 -3.96 0.92
C ALA A 101 -20.29 -5.05 1.99
N PHE A 102 -19.16 -5.69 2.31
CA PHE A 102 -19.12 -6.70 3.36
C PHE A 102 -19.52 -6.11 4.72
N ALA A 103 -20.10 -6.94 5.59
CA ALA A 103 -20.47 -6.53 6.94
C ALA A 103 -19.22 -6.33 7.83
N VAL A 104 -19.27 -5.36 8.76
CA VAL A 104 -18.20 -5.05 9.72
C VAL A 104 -17.78 -6.22 10.63
N THR A 105 -18.57 -7.28 10.68
CA THR A 105 -18.20 -8.56 11.32
C THR A 105 -17.11 -9.32 10.55
N THR A 106 -16.82 -8.93 9.30
CA THR A 106 -15.71 -9.45 8.50
C THR A 106 -14.42 -8.75 8.92
N CYS A 107 -13.82 -9.16 10.05
CA CYS A 107 -12.66 -8.48 10.65
C CYS A 107 -11.50 -8.28 9.66
N ALA A 108 -11.17 -9.33 8.89
CA ALA A 108 -10.10 -9.32 7.89
C ALA A 108 -10.38 -8.37 6.70
N GLY A 109 -11.62 -7.90 6.55
CA GLY A 109 -11.98 -6.91 5.53
C GLY A 109 -11.39 -5.53 5.80
N CYS A 110 -11.04 -5.24 7.04
CA CYS A 110 -10.39 -3.97 7.42
C CYS A 110 -9.04 -4.17 8.11
N HIS A 111 -8.93 -5.18 8.99
CA HIS A 111 -7.76 -5.42 9.80
C HIS A 111 -6.75 -6.31 9.07
N MET A 112 -5.58 -5.75 8.78
CA MET A 112 -4.42 -6.50 8.32
C MET A 112 -3.71 -7.15 9.52
N PRO A 113 -3.19 -8.38 9.37
CA PRO A 113 -2.34 -9.00 10.38
C PRO A 113 -1.23 -8.02 10.79
N ASP A 114 -0.91 -7.93 12.06
CA ASP A 114 0.13 -7.05 12.63
C ASP A 114 1.56 -7.53 12.36
N LYS A 115 1.71 -8.66 11.68
CA LYS A 115 2.99 -9.26 11.32
C LYS A 115 2.97 -9.73 9.88
N ASP A 116 4.14 -9.60 9.27
CA ASP A 116 4.46 -10.20 7.99
C ASP A 116 4.25 -11.72 8.03
N LEU A 117 3.83 -12.27 6.89
CA LEU A 117 3.46 -13.68 6.79
C LEU A 117 4.74 -14.51 6.71
N VAL A 118 4.89 -15.48 7.62
CA VAL A 118 5.94 -16.50 7.53
C VAL A 118 5.27 -17.84 7.26
N ARG A 119 5.72 -18.53 6.21
CA ARG A 119 5.20 -19.84 5.80
C ARG A 119 6.30 -20.87 5.82
N GLU A 120 6.10 -21.89 6.64
CA GLU A 120 6.94 -23.08 6.64
C GLU A 120 6.88 -23.78 5.28
N THR A 121 8.04 -24.21 4.79
CA THR A 121 8.14 -25.00 3.56
C THR A 121 8.69 -26.38 3.89
N LYS A 122 8.31 -27.38 3.09
CA LYS A 122 8.98 -28.69 3.10
C LYS A 122 10.29 -28.55 2.31
N GLY A 123 11.28 -27.84 2.84
CA GLY A 123 12.46 -27.40 2.07
C GLY A 123 13.41 -26.47 2.84
N PRO A 124 14.18 -25.60 2.16
CA PRO A 124 15.38 -24.91 2.68
C PRO A 124 15.14 -23.86 3.77
N GLY A 125 13.93 -23.78 4.33
CA GLY A 125 13.55 -22.84 5.38
C GLY A 125 12.21 -22.16 5.14
N ALA A 126 11.70 -21.46 6.14
CA ALA A 126 10.44 -20.74 6.08
C ALA A 126 10.54 -19.55 5.12
N VAL A 127 9.49 -19.27 4.34
CA VAL A 127 9.42 -18.10 3.45
C VAL A 127 8.71 -16.96 4.17
N ALA A 128 9.37 -15.80 4.24
CA ALA A 128 8.79 -14.58 4.79
C ALA A 128 8.28 -13.64 3.69
N PHE A 129 7.08 -13.09 3.86
CA PHE A 129 6.46 -12.12 2.96
C PHE A 129 6.06 -10.84 3.70
N SER A 130 6.49 -9.69 3.16
CA SER A 130 6.26 -8.38 3.77
C SER A 130 5.25 -7.50 3.04
N HIS A 131 4.12 -7.15 3.68
CA HIS A 131 3.18 -6.20 3.10
C HIS A 131 3.79 -4.79 3.01
N ALA A 132 4.60 -4.41 3.99
CA ALA A 132 5.22 -3.08 4.06
C ALA A 132 6.15 -2.84 2.87
N LYS A 133 6.98 -3.83 2.49
CA LYS A 133 7.87 -3.72 1.32
C LYS A 133 7.13 -3.65 -0.02
N HIS A 134 5.94 -4.24 -0.11
CA HIS A 134 5.18 -4.23 -1.37
C HIS A 134 4.27 -3.02 -1.51
N THR A 135 3.65 -2.58 -0.41
CA THR A 135 2.59 -1.57 -0.44
C THR A 135 3.00 -0.23 0.18
N GLY A 136 4.10 -0.19 0.94
CA GLY A 136 4.47 0.98 1.74
C GLY A 136 3.53 1.22 2.93
N LEU A 137 2.56 0.34 3.17
CA LEU A 137 1.66 0.43 4.32
C LEU A 137 2.41 -0.02 5.56
N VAL A 138 2.82 0.97 6.36
CA VAL A 138 3.67 0.71 7.51
C VAL A 138 2.85 0.28 8.71
N GLN A 139 3.14 -0.91 9.21
CA GLN A 139 2.89 -1.29 10.59
C GLN A 139 3.92 -0.60 11.49
N GLY A 140 3.51 0.43 12.23
CA GLY A 140 4.40 1.11 13.20
C GLY A 140 5.03 2.44 12.76
N GLY A 141 4.56 3.06 11.67
CA GLY A 141 4.73 4.51 11.44
C GLY A 141 6.07 5.01 10.85
N LYS A 142 6.98 4.14 10.42
CA LYS A 142 8.21 4.48 9.68
C LYS A 142 8.08 4.24 8.18
N THR A 143 8.37 5.24 7.34
CA THR A 143 8.42 5.05 5.89
C THR A 143 9.44 3.95 5.52
N VAL A 144 8.99 2.99 4.71
CA VAL A 144 9.87 1.99 4.10
C VAL A 144 9.89 2.23 2.60
N GLU A 145 11.07 2.12 1.99
CA GLU A 145 11.15 1.96 0.54
C GLU A 145 10.28 0.75 0.14
N ASN A 146 9.46 0.94 -0.88
CA ASN A 146 8.44 -0.04 -1.23
C ASN A 146 8.17 -0.07 -2.73
N ALA A 147 7.51 -1.14 -3.15
CA ALA A 147 7.16 -1.37 -4.55
C ALA A 147 5.97 -0.52 -5.05
N GLY A 148 5.26 0.17 -4.17
CA GLY A 148 4.15 1.07 -4.53
C GLY A 148 2.84 0.35 -4.91
N TYR A 149 2.69 -0.93 -4.59
CA TYR A 149 1.47 -1.68 -4.91
C TYR A 149 0.30 -1.30 -4.00
N SER A 150 -0.91 -1.45 -4.55
CA SER A 150 -2.14 -1.37 -3.78
C SER A 150 -2.60 -2.76 -3.33
N CYS A 151 -3.54 -2.84 -2.38
CA CYS A 151 -4.12 -4.12 -1.97
C CYS A 151 -4.74 -4.86 -3.17
N GLY A 152 -5.38 -4.13 -4.08
CA GLY A 152 -6.01 -4.65 -5.29
C GLY A 152 -5.04 -5.15 -6.36
N SER A 153 -3.75 -4.79 -6.25
CA SER A 153 -2.71 -5.30 -7.16
C SER A 153 -2.49 -6.80 -6.96
N CYS A 154 -2.78 -7.32 -5.77
CA CYS A 154 -2.60 -8.71 -5.39
C CYS A 154 -3.93 -9.41 -5.07
N HIS A 155 -4.84 -8.73 -4.38
CA HIS A 155 -6.07 -9.32 -3.87
C HIS A 155 -7.30 -8.94 -4.70
N PRO A 156 -8.21 -9.89 -4.96
CA PRO A 156 -8.11 -11.33 -4.67
C PRO A 156 -7.40 -12.12 -5.78
N LYS A 157 -6.97 -11.45 -6.85
CA LYS A 157 -6.60 -12.08 -8.14
C LYS A 157 -5.40 -13.03 -8.04
N LEU A 158 -4.32 -12.59 -7.39
CA LEU A 158 -3.09 -13.38 -7.22
C LEU A 158 -3.10 -14.16 -5.89
N PHE A 159 -3.57 -13.52 -4.82
CA PHE A 159 -3.64 -14.12 -3.49
C PHE A 159 -5.02 -13.87 -2.87
N LYS A 160 -5.54 -14.85 -2.16
CA LYS A 160 -6.75 -14.67 -1.35
C LYS A 160 -6.36 -14.07 -0.01
N ALA A 161 -7.04 -12.99 0.41
CA ALA A 161 -6.83 -12.35 1.71
C ALA A 161 -7.57 -13.12 2.83
N LYS A 162 -7.35 -14.43 2.95
CA LYS A 162 -7.99 -15.26 3.98
C LYS A 162 -6.92 -15.90 4.88
N ALA A 163 -6.98 -15.55 6.17
CA ALA A 163 -6.07 -16.10 7.18
C ALA A 163 -6.18 -17.63 7.22
N GLY A 164 -5.02 -18.30 7.25
CA GLY A 164 -4.96 -19.76 7.36
C GLY A 164 -5.19 -20.55 6.07
N GLU A 165 -5.60 -19.92 4.97
CA GLU A 165 -5.59 -20.62 3.68
C GLU A 165 -4.16 -20.72 3.14
N PRO A 166 -3.84 -21.81 2.40
CA PRO A 166 -2.59 -21.89 1.65
C PRO A 166 -2.48 -20.66 0.76
N LEU A 167 -1.32 -20.00 0.75
CA LEU A 167 -0.99 -19.14 -0.38
C LEU A 167 -1.17 -20.03 -1.61
N GLY A 168 -2.02 -19.62 -2.55
CA GLY A 168 -2.23 -20.33 -3.81
C GLY A 168 -0.96 -20.24 -4.65
N MET A 169 0.11 -20.84 -4.17
CA MET A 169 1.36 -20.98 -4.89
C MET A 169 1.16 -22.12 -5.87
N ALA A 170 1.52 -21.90 -7.12
CA ALA A 170 1.57 -22.97 -8.10
C ALA A 170 2.58 -24.05 -7.63
N ALA A 171 2.55 -25.22 -8.27
CA ALA A 171 3.48 -26.31 -7.97
C ALA A 171 4.97 -25.88 -8.03
N ASP A 172 5.29 -24.81 -8.77
CA ASP A 172 6.62 -24.17 -8.77
C ASP A 172 6.51 -22.64 -8.57
N PRO A 173 6.66 -22.14 -7.33
CA PRO A 173 6.60 -20.71 -7.03
C PRO A 173 7.82 -19.90 -7.49
N HIS A 174 8.88 -20.56 -8.00
CA HIS A 174 10.09 -19.89 -8.44
C HIS A 174 10.05 -19.48 -9.91
N THR A 175 9.23 -20.16 -10.71
CA THR A 175 9.20 -19.93 -12.16
C THR A 175 7.82 -19.58 -12.70
N LYS A 176 6.73 -19.90 -11.97
CA LYS A 176 5.38 -19.63 -12.46
C LYS A 176 4.38 -19.41 -11.33
N GLY A 177 3.59 -18.35 -11.44
CA GLY A 177 2.51 -18.07 -10.49
C GLY A 177 3.01 -17.56 -9.14
N GLY A 178 2.09 -17.03 -8.34
CA GLY A 178 2.40 -16.48 -7.01
C GLY A 178 3.46 -15.38 -7.08
N CYS A 179 4.59 -15.59 -6.40
CA CYS A 179 5.70 -14.63 -6.34
C CYS A 179 6.34 -14.37 -7.71
N ALA A 180 6.46 -15.41 -8.54
CA ALA A 180 7.10 -15.33 -9.85
C ALA A 180 6.34 -14.49 -10.88
N GLU A 181 5.09 -14.08 -10.61
CA GLU A 181 4.34 -13.15 -11.47
C GLU A 181 4.96 -11.74 -11.50
N CYS A 182 5.70 -11.38 -10.45
CA CYS A 182 6.44 -10.12 -10.36
C CYS A 182 7.94 -10.33 -10.13
N HIS A 183 8.33 -11.40 -9.45
CA HIS A 183 9.73 -11.80 -9.30
C HIS A 183 10.19 -12.65 -10.50
N ASP A 184 10.13 -12.08 -11.70
CA ASP A 184 10.54 -12.71 -12.98
C ASP A 184 11.81 -12.05 -13.58
N GLY A 185 12.33 -11.01 -12.93
CA GLY A 185 13.47 -10.22 -13.44
C GLY A 185 13.10 -9.20 -14.52
N LYS A 186 11.82 -9.01 -14.82
CA LYS A 186 11.32 -8.14 -15.89
C LYS A 186 10.20 -7.21 -15.45
N HIS A 187 9.41 -7.60 -14.45
CA HIS A 187 8.28 -6.85 -13.96
C HIS A 187 8.73 -5.58 -13.25
N THR A 188 8.29 -4.43 -13.75
CA THR A 188 8.54 -3.13 -13.13
C THR A 188 7.39 -2.79 -12.18
N SER A 189 7.72 -2.52 -10.91
CA SER A 189 6.78 -2.10 -9.90
C SER A 189 6.22 -0.69 -10.17
N PRO A 190 5.10 -0.30 -9.55
CA PRO A 190 4.62 1.09 -9.56
C PRO A 190 5.66 2.12 -9.10
N SER A 191 6.60 1.74 -8.23
CA SER A 191 7.73 2.60 -7.84
C SER A 191 8.90 2.64 -8.83
N GLY A 192 8.83 1.88 -9.93
CA GLY A 192 9.85 1.84 -10.98
C GLY A 192 10.96 0.81 -10.76
N ALA A 193 10.89 0.00 -9.69
CA ALA A 193 11.90 -1.03 -9.40
C ALA A 193 11.58 -2.34 -10.14
N VAL A 194 12.61 -3.03 -10.62
CA VAL A 194 12.46 -4.39 -11.18
C VAL A 194 12.84 -5.40 -10.12
N ALA A 195 11.92 -6.30 -9.79
CA ALA A 195 12.17 -7.33 -8.79
C ALA A 195 13.08 -8.44 -9.35
N LYS A 196 14.01 -8.93 -8.53
CA LYS A 196 14.86 -10.07 -8.91
C LYS A 196 14.01 -11.32 -9.17
N PRO A 197 14.44 -12.21 -10.10
CA PRO A 197 13.79 -13.50 -10.30
C PRO A 197 13.69 -14.31 -9.00
N ALA A 198 12.58 -15.00 -8.78
CA ALA A 198 12.32 -15.77 -7.55
C ALA A 198 13.31 -16.95 -7.36
N ASN A 199 14.00 -17.37 -8.42
CA ASN A 199 15.03 -18.39 -8.39
C ASN A 199 16.47 -17.84 -8.26
N ALA A 200 16.66 -16.51 -8.20
CA ALA A 200 18.00 -15.91 -8.28
C ALA A 200 18.75 -15.91 -6.94
N ASN A 201 18.07 -15.66 -5.81
CA ASN A 201 18.70 -15.67 -4.49
C ASN A 201 17.76 -16.22 -3.41
N CYS A 202 18.03 -17.44 -2.97
CA CYS A 202 17.17 -18.17 -2.03
C CYS A 202 16.97 -17.42 -0.71
N THR A 203 18.00 -16.76 -0.21
CA THR A 203 17.99 -16.08 1.10
C THR A 203 17.20 -14.77 1.12
N ASP A 204 16.82 -14.23 -0.05
CA ASP A 204 16.00 -13.03 -0.13
C ASP A 204 14.56 -13.32 0.38
N CYS A 205 14.15 -14.59 0.33
CA CYS A 205 12.80 -15.05 0.73
C CYS A 205 12.83 -16.14 1.81
N HIS A 206 13.74 -17.12 1.69
CA HIS A 206 13.87 -18.21 2.65
C HIS A 206 14.73 -17.78 3.84
N GLN A 207 14.15 -17.90 5.02
CA GLN A 207 14.83 -17.77 6.29
C GLN A 207 15.23 -19.15 6.77
N ALA A 208 16.50 -19.32 7.16
CA ALA A 208 16.96 -20.55 7.78
C ALA A 208 16.05 -20.89 8.96
N GLY A 209 15.54 -22.13 8.98
CA GLY A 209 14.68 -22.61 10.06
C GLY A 209 15.37 -22.41 11.41
N LYS A 210 14.65 -21.86 12.38
CA LYS A 210 15.08 -21.87 13.78
C LYS A 210 14.76 -23.21 14.41
#